data_AF-A0A6M1T3B5-F1
#
_entry.id   AF-A0A6M1T3B5-F1
#
_cell.length_a   1.000
_cell.length_b   1.000
_cell.length_c   1.000
_cell.angle_alpha   90.00
_cell.angle_beta   90.00
_cell.angle_gamma   90.00
#
_symmetry.space_group_name_H-M   'P 1'
#
loop_
_entity.id
_entity.type
_entity.pdbx_description
1 polymer ?
#
loop_
_entity_poly.entity_id
_entity_poly.type
_entity_poly.pdbx_seq_one_letter_code
_entity_poly.pdbx_strand_id
1 'polypeptide(L)'
;MSAENTLQRLRQFLLLVVAAIFIGTIFELILLGHTEESQQWIPFIASFLGLVMIGWVWKSATENSLKTLRWIMLGICLVSLLGMYFHFSGNFFFALEINPSMTWTEAIWPAMTGSYPFLAPGILFLAGILGIAATYRHPELLGQD
;
A
#
# COMPACT_ATOMS: atom_id res chain seq x y z
N MET A 1 -27.97 18.30 3.81
CA MET A 1 -26.50 18.11 3.74
C MET A 1 -26.07 18.45 2.32
N SER A 2 -25.18 19.42 2.12
CA SER A 2 -24.76 19.85 0.77
C SER A 2 -23.82 18.82 0.12
N ALA A 3 -23.73 18.84 -1.20
CA ALA A 3 -22.83 17.96 -1.96
C ALA A 3 -21.35 18.14 -1.54
N GLU A 4 -20.93 19.39 -1.29
CA GLU A 4 -19.59 19.73 -0.81
C GLU A 4 -19.28 19.07 0.54
N ASN A 5 -20.21 19.15 1.49
CA ASN A 5 -20.06 18.53 2.80
C ASN A 5 -19.99 16.99 2.68
N THR A 6 -20.78 16.40 1.80
CA THR A 6 -20.72 14.94 1.52
C THR A 6 -19.36 14.55 0.93
N LEU A 7 -18.85 15.30 -0.04
CA LEU A 7 -17.55 15.05 -0.65
C LEU A 7 -16.42 15.19 0.37
N GLN A 8 -16.44 16.23 1.21
CA GLN A 8 -15.43 16.42 2.25
C GLN A 8 -15.41 15.25 3.24
N ARG A 9 -16.60 14.79 3.68
CA ARG A 9 -16.72 13.61 4.55
C ARG A 9 -16.22 12.33 3.87
N LEU A 10 -16.50 12.15 2.59
CA LEU A 10 -16.00 11.00 1.83
C LEU A 10 -14.46 11.01 1.76
N ARG A 11 -13.83 12.17 1.50
CA ARG A 11 -12.36 12.29 1.49
C ARG A 11 -11.75 11.92 2.86
N GLN A 12 -12.33 12.44 3.94
CA GLN A 12 -11.90 12.11 5.30
C GLN A 12 -12.10 10.62 5.61
N PHE A 13 -13.23 10.04 5.20
CA PHE A 13 -13.50 8.61 5.36
C PHE A 13 -12.48 7.75 4.61
N LEU A 14 -12.15 8.10 3.36
CA LEU A 14 -11.11 7.40 2.60
C LEU A 14 -9.75 7.47 3.31
N LEU A 15 -9.36 8.65 3.81
CA LEU A 15 -8.11 8.79 4.58
C LEU A 15 -8.12 7.96 5.88
N LEU A 16 -9.27 7.84 6.56
CA LEU A 16 -9.42 6.97 7.73
C LEU A 16 -9.25 5.49 7.36
N VAL A 17 -9.84 5.04 6.24
CA VAL A 17 -9.67 3.68 5.73
C VAL A 17 -8.20 3.41 5.42
N VAL A 18 -7.51 4.34 4.74
CA VAL A 18 -6.08 4.21 4.43
C VAL A 18 -5.24 4.14 5.72
N ALA A 19 -5.54 4.97 6.72
CA ALA A 19 -4.86 4.93 8.02
C ALA A 19 -5.07 3.58 8.73
N ALA A 20 -6.30 3.07 8.72
CA ALA A 20 -6.63 1.76 9.28
C ALA A 20 -5.87 0.63 8.58
N ILE A 21 -5.73 0.70 7.25
CA ILE A 21 -4.92 -0.25 6.48
C ILE A 21 -3.46 -0.21 6.95
N PHE A 22 -2.81 0.95 7.00
CA PHE A 22 -1.40 1.03 7.42
C PHE A 22 -1.18 0.56 8.85
N ILE A 23 -2.08 0.92 9.78
CA ILE A 23 -2.02 0.44 11.16
C ILE A 23 -2.16 -1.07 11.19
N GLY A 24 -3.17 -1.61 10.50
CA GLY A 24 -3.40 -3.05 10.39
C GLY A 24 -2.20 -3.79 9.81
N THR A 25 -1.61 -3.28 8.72
CA THR A 25 -0.41 -3.86 8.11
C THR A 25 0.77 -3.87 9.09
N ILE A 26 1.02 -2.78 9.82
CA ILE A 26 2.10 -2.77 10.82
C ILE A 26 1.87 -3.84 11.88
N PHE A 27 0.66 -3.95 12.42
CA PHE A 27 0.32 -4.98 13.41
C PHE A 27 0.50 -6.39 12.85
N GLU A 28 -0.01 -6.65 11.65
CA GLU A 28 0.10 -7.95 10.98
C GLU A 28 1.57 -8.33 10.76
N LEU A 29 2.41 -7.40 10.29
CA LEU A 29 3.83 -7.66 10.07
C LEU A 29 4.59 -7.97 11.37
N ILE A 30 4.24 -7.29 12.48
CA ILE A 30 4.80 -7.60 13.81
C ILE A 30 4.39 -9.01 14.23
N LEU A 31 3.11 -9.36 14.08
CA LEU A 31 2.58 -10.68 14.47
C LEU A 31 3.17 -11.81 13.63
N LEU A 32 3.49 -11.54 12.36
CA LEU A 32 4.14 -12.49 11.45
C LEU A 32 5.66 -12.52 11.60
N GLY A 33 6.27 -11.69 12.46
CA GLY A 33 7.72 -11.64 12.65
C GLY A 33 8.47 -11.23 11.39
N HIS A 34 7.87 -10.40 10.53
CA HIS A 34 8.41 -10.00 9.22
C HIS A 34 9.56 -8.98 9.36
N THR A 35 10.63 -9.37 10.05
CA THR A 35 11.77 -8.51 10.41
C THR A 35 13.14 -9.19 10.21
N GLU A 36 13.17 -10.39 9.65
CA GLU A 36 14.38 -11.21 9.53
C GLU A 36 15.33 -10.72 8.44
N GLU A 37 14.80 -10.15 7.35
CA GLU A 37 15.61 -9.60 6.25
C GLU A 37 15.48 -8.09 6.12
N SER A 38 16.51 -7.43 5.61
CA SER A 38 16.52 -5.96 5.45
C SER A 38 15.34 -5.43 4.60
N GLN A 39 14.92 -6.19 3.59
CA GLN A 39 13.84 -5.85 2.67
C GLN A 39 12.47 -5.90 3.37
N GLN A 40 12.33 -6.69 4.44
CA GLN A 40 11.09 -6.83 5.20
C GLN A 40 10.72 -5.56 5.98
N TRP A 41 11.68 -4.64 6.18
CA TRP A 41 11.43 -3.32 6.79
C TRP A 41 10.76 -2.31 5.85
N ILE A 42 10.81 -2.54 4.53
CA ILE A 42 10.20 -1.66 3.53
C ILE A 42 8.70 -1.41 3.81
N PRO A 43 7.84 -2.44 4.00
CA PRO A 43 6.42 -2.21 4.26
C PRO A 43 6.14 -1.49 5.59
N PHE A 44 7.00 -1.62 6.61
CA PHE A 44 6.90 -0.83 7.84
C PHE A 44 7.14 0.65 7.59
N ILE A 45 8.24 0.97 6.90
CA ILE A 45 8.62 2.34 6.57
C ILE A 45 7.54 2.98 5.68
N ALA A 46 7.08 2.26 4.66
CA ALA A 46 6.00 2.70 3.77
C ALA A 46 4.72 3.02 4.56
N SER A 47 4.31 2.13 5.47
CA SER A 47 3.10 2.31 6.29
C SER A 47 3.23 3.48 7.25
N PHE A 48 4.39 3.62 7.92
CA PHE A 48 4.67 4.74 8.81
C PHE A 48 4.66 6.08 8.06
N LEU A 49 5.33 6.14 6.91
CA LEU A 49 5.38 7.35 6.08
C LEU A 49 3.98 7.73 5.58
N GLY A 50 3.17 6.74 5.20
CA GLY A 50 1.76 6.91 4.86
C GLY A 50 0.95 7.54 5.99
N LEU A 51 1.11 7.04 7.23
CA LEU A 51 0.44 7.59 8.42
C LEU A 51 0.87 9.03 8.73
N VAL A 52 2.17 9.33 8.62
CA VAL A 52 2.69 10.70 8.79
C VAL A 52 2.05 11.64 7.78
N MET A 53 1.95 11.23 6.51
CA MET A 53 1.34 12.05 5.46
C MET A 53 -0.16 12.27 5.66
N ILE A 54 -0.89 11.24 6.09
CA ILE A 54 -2.32 11.38 6.43
C ILE A 54 -2.49 12.36 7.59
N GLY A 55 -1.66 12.23 8.64
CA GLY A 55 -1.67 13.16 9.78
C GLY A 55 -1.37 14.60 9.37
N TRP A 56 -0.46 14.81 8.40
CA TRP A 56 -0.19 16.14 7.86
C TRP A 56 -1.42 16.70 7.10
N VAL A 57 -2.02 15.92 6.20
CA VAL A 57 -3.21 16.35 5.45
C VAL A 57 -4.41 16.64 6.35
N TRP A 58 -4.61 15.87 7.44
CA TRP A 58 -5.67 16.18 8.41
C TRP A 58 -5.44 17.48 9.18
N LYS A 59 -4.18 17.83 9.48
CA LYS A 59 -3.85 19.09 10.14
C LYS A 59 -3.95 20.28 9.20
N SER A 60 -3.57 20.10 7.94
CA SER A 60 -3.50 21.18 6.96
C SER A 60 -3.57 20.62 5.55
N ALA A 61 -4.76 20.63 4.96
CA ALA A 61 -5.03 20.14 3.61
C ALA A 61 -4.64 21.14 2.51
N THR A 62 -3.44 21.71 2.58
CA THR A 62 -2.90 22.64 1.57
C THR A 62 -2.54 21.93 0.27
N GLU A 63 -2.44 22.67 -0.83
CA GLU A 63 -1.96 22.17 -2.13
C GLU A 63 -0.67 21.33 -2.00
N ASN A 64 0.31 21.83 -1.24
CA ASN A 64 1.59 21.13 -1.04
C ASN A 64 1.40 19.80 -0.31
N SER A 65 0.66 19.78 0.80
CA SER A 65 0.41 18.56 1.57
C SER A 65 -0.27 17.47 0.72
N LEU A 66 -1.22 17.87 -0.13
CA LEU A 66 -2.00 16.97 -0.99
C LEU A 66 -1.17 16.44 -2.16
N LYS A 67 -0.32 17.27 -2.77
CA LYS A 67 0.64 16.84 -3.81
C LYS A 67 1.67 15.87 -3.23
N THR A 68 2.23 16.18 -2.06
CA THR A 68 3.17 15.27 -1.40
C THR A 68 2.49 13.94 -1.04
N LEU A 69 1.25 13.97 -0.53
CA LEU A 69 0.47 12.77 -0.27
C LEU A 69 0.37 11.90 -1.54
N ARG A 70 0.00 12.49 -2.69
CA ARG A 70 -0.09 11.76 -3.97
C ARG A 70 1.22 11.08 -4.36
N TRP A 71 2.34 11.80 -4.26
CA TRP A 71 3.64 11.25 -4.61
C TRP A 71 4.07 10.12 -3.68
N ILE A 72 3.84 10.27 -2.37
CA ILE A 72 4.11 9.20 -1.41
C ILE A 72 3.21 7.99 -1.67
N MET A 73 1.91 8.19 -1.91
CA MET A 73 0.98 7.09 -2.21
C MET A 73 1.35 6.37 -3.52
N LEU A 74 1.80 7.11 -4.54
CA LEU A 74 2.33 6.51 -5.77
C LEU A 74 3.59 5.68 -5.49
N GLY A 75 4.51 6.21 -4.68
CA GLY A 75 5.69 5.46 -4.23
C GLY A 75 5.32 4.17 -3.50
N ILE A 76 4.33 4.22 -2.60
CA ILE A 76 3.81 3.05 -1.89
C ILE A 76 3.20 2.04 -2.86
N CYS A 77 2.47 2.47 -3.89
CA CYS A 77 1.98 1.58 -4.95
C CYS A 77 3.13 0.86 -5.67
N LEU A 78 4.20 1.58 -6.05
CA LEU A 78 5.35 0.98 -6.73
C LEU A 78 6.10 -0.01 -5.83
N VAL A 79 6.29 0.34 -4.56
CA VAL A 79 6.90 -0.54 -3.55
C VAL A 79 6.05 -1.79 -3.31
N SER A 80 4.72 -1.64 -3.27
CA SER A 80 3.80 -2.78 -3.13
C SER A 80 3.93 -3.75 -4.31
N LEU A 81 3.98 -3.25 -5.55
CA LEU A 81 4.21 -4.09 -6.73
C LEU A 81 5.56 -4.81 -6.68
N LEU A 82 6.61 -4.13 -6.19
CA LEU A 82 7.91 -4.75 -5.97
C LEU A 82 7.85 -5.86 -4.89
N GLY A 83 7.11 -5.65 -3.81
CA GLY A 83 6.86 -6.67 -2.79
C GLY A 83 6.13 -7.90 -3.36
N MET A 84 5.11 -7.68 -4.20
CA MET A 84 4.41 -8.78 -4.88
C MET A 84 5.36 -9.58 -5.78
N TYR A 85 6.27 -8.90 -6.48
CA TYR A 85 7.33 -9.56 -7.24
C TYR A 85 8.25 -10.40 -6.36
N PHE A 86 8.71 -9.87 -5.22
CA PHE A 86 9.56 -10.65 -4.30
C PHE A 86 8.85 -11.89 -3.76
N HIS A 87 7.58 -11.75 -3.32
CA HIS A 87 6.78 -12.88 -2.84
C HIS A 87 6.60 -13.95 -3.93
N PHE A 88 6.24 -13.52 -5.15
CA PHE A 88 6.12 -14.43 -6.29
C PHE A 88 7.44 -15.14 -6.58
N SER A 89 8.53 -14.38 -6.73
CA SER A 89 9.84 -14.93 -7.09
C SER A 89 10.37 -15.92 -6.04
N GLY A 90 10.19 -15.63 -4.75
CA GLY A 90 10.60 -16.52 -3.68
C GLY A 90 9.86 -17.86 -3.73
N ASN A 91 8.53 -17.83 -3.83
CA ASN A 91 7.74 -19.06 -3.98
C ASN A 91 8.06 -19.79 -5.28
N PHE A 92 8.29 -19.05 -6.37
CA PHE A 92 8.58 -19.61 -7.68
C PHE A 92 9.88 -20.43 -7.67
N PHE A 93 10.97 -19.85 -7.16
CA PHE A 93 12.25 -20.56 -7.08
C PHE A 93 12.21 -21.69 -6.05
N PHE A 94 11.51 -21.51 -4.93
CA PHE A 94 11.30 -22.57 -3.95
C PHE A 94 10.54 -23.78 -4.53
N ALA A 95 9.54 -23.55 -5.37
CA ALA A 95 8.80 -24.63 -6.02
C ALA A 95 9.69 -25.47 -6.96
N LEU A 96 10.56 -24.80 -7.74
CA LEU A 96 11.54 -25.46 -8.61
C LEU A 96 12.66 -26.17 -7.82
N GLU A 97 13.05 -25.62 -6.66
CA GLU A 97 14.05 -26.22 -5.78
C GLU A 97 13.55 -27.54 -5.17
N ILE A 98 12.30 -27.58 -4.69
CA ILE A 98 11.71 -28.79 -4.08
C ILE A 98 11.35 -29.83 -5.13
N ASN A 99 10.98 -29.41 -6.35
CA ASN A 99 10.70 -30.31 -7.45
C ASN A 99 11.48 -29.93 -8.72
N PRO A 100 12.71 -30.46 -8.88
CA PRO A 100 13.55 -30.17 -10.05
C PRO A 100 12.99 -30.64 -11.39
N SER A 101 11.97 -31.50 -11.39
CA SER A 101 11.28 -31.95 -12.61
C SER A 101 10.13 -31.03 -13.03
N MET A 102 9.73 -30.09 -12.18
CA MET A 102 8.69 -29.11 -12.46
C MET A 102 9.15 -28.12 -13.53
N THR A 103 8.30 -27.88 -14.52
CA THR A 103 8.54 -26.84 -15.54
C THR A 103 8.26 -25.45 -14.99
N TRP A 104 8.84 -24.42 -15.63
CA TRP A 104 8.61 -23.03 -15.24
C TRP A 104 7.14 -22.63 -15.29
N THR A 105 6.35 -23.16 -16.23
CA THR A 105 4.92 -22.89 -16.33
C THR A 105 4.11 -23.54 -15.22
N GLU A 106 4.51 -24.74 -14.79
CA GLU A 106 3.85 -25.44 -13.67
C GLU A 106 4.13 -24.73 -12.33
N ALA A 107 5.28 -24.04 -12.20
CA ALA A 107 5.65 -23.30 -11.01
C ALA A 107 4.87 -21.98 -10.80
N ILE A 108 4.13 -21.48 -11.80
CA ILE A 108 3.40 -20.19 -11.70
C ILE A 108 2.30 -20.24 -10.63
N TRP A 109 1.51 -21.31 -10.57
CA TRP A 109 0.43 -21.43 -9.59
C TRP A 109 0.95 -21.60 -8.15
N PRO A 110 1.93 -22.48 -7.89
CA PRO A 110 2.65 -22.50 -6.61
C PRO A 110 3.28 -21.16 -6.23
N ALA A 111 3.80 -20.40 -7.20
CA ALA A 111 4.38 -19.08 -6.93
C ALA A 111 3.36 -18.08 -6.37
N MET A 112 2.10 -18.15 -6.82
CA MET A 112 1.03 -17.27 -6.35
C MET A 112 0.41 -17.72 -5.01
N THR A 113 0.39 -19.02 -4.75
CA THR A 113 -0.34 -19.64 -3.61
C THR A 113 0.57 -20.17 -2.51
N GLY A 114 1.89 -20.03 -2.69
CA GLY A 114 2.90 -20.48 -1.74
C GLY A 114 2.95 -19.68 -0.45
N SER A 115 3.91 -20.04 0.39
CA SER A 115 4.04 -19.53 1.77
C SER A 115 4.27 -18.02 1.86
N TYR A 116 4.87 -17.40 0.84
CA TYR A 116 4.96 -15.94 0.74
C TYR A 116 3.72 -15.42 0.01
N PRO A 117 2.67 -14.93 0.71
CA PRO A 117 1.38 -14.75 0.06
C PRO A 117 1.46 -13.62 -0.97
N PHE A 118 1.20 -13.91 -2.24
CA PHE A 118 1.40 -12.96 -3.34
C PHE A 118 0.63 -11.64 -3.15
N LEU A 119 -0.59 -11.70 -2.60
CA LEU A 119 -1.44 -10.53 -2.40
C LEU A 119 -1.19 -9.80 -1.06
N ALA A 120 -0.36 -10.33 -0.16
CA ALA A 120 -0.08 -9.66 1.12
C ALA A 120 0.47 -8.23 0.92
N PRO A 121 1.44 -7.97 0.03
CA PRO A 121 1.87 -6.61 -0.25
C PRO A 121 0.79 -5.77 -0.95
N GLY A 122 -0.17 -6.40 -1.65
CA GLY A 122 -1.22 -5.74 -2.43
C GLY A 122 -2.17 -4.86 -1.61
N ILE A 123 -2.27 -5.07 -0.29
CA ILE A 123 -3.04 -4.19 0.59
C ILE A 123 -2.47 -2.77 0.63
N LEU A 124 -1.15 -2.61 0.51
CA LEU A 124 -0.48 -1.31 0.44
C LEU A 124 -0.72 -0.62 -0.90
N PHE A 125 -0.85 -1.38 -2.00
CA PHE A 125 -1.27 -0.82 -3.29
C PHE A 125 -2.69 -0.26 -3.21
N LEU A 126 -3.61 -0.99 -2.59
CA LEU A 126 -4.98 -0.51 -2.36
C LEU A 126 -4.98 0.75 -1.48
N ALA A 127 -4.18 0.79 -0.41
CA ALA A 127 -4.00 1.98 0.41
C ALA A 127 -3.51 3.19 -0.41
N GLY A 128 -2.53 2.99 -1.28
CA GLY A 128 -2.00 4.03 -2.17
C GLY A 128 -3.07 4.57 -3.13
N ILE A 129 -3.83 3.69 -3.79
CA ILE A 129 -4.92 4.11 -4.69
C ILE A 129 -6.00 4.88 -3.93
N LEU A 130 -6.43 4.40 -2.77
CA LEU A 130 -7.46 5.06 -1.96
C LEU A 130 -6.97 6.42 -1.44
N GLY A 131 -5.69 6.52 -1.06
CA GLY A 131 -5.07 7.79 -0.66
C GLY A 131 -5.04 8.81 -1.80
N ILE A 132 -4.72 8.38 -3.02
CA ILE A 132 -4.81 9.24 -4.22
C ILE A 132 -6.27 9.62 -4.49
N ALA A 133 -7.21 8.67 -4.39
CA ALA A 133 -8.64 8.91 -4.61
C ALA A 133 -9.21 9.94 -3.64
N ALA A 134 -8.76 9.97 -2.38
CA ALA A 134 -9.15 10.98 -1.39
C ALA A 134 -8.77 12.42 -1.80
N THR A 135 -7.82 12.58 -2.73
CA THR A 135 -7.41 13.88 -3.27
C THR A 135 -8.02 14.18 -4.64
N TYR A 136 -8.88 13.32 -5.17
CA TYR A 136 -9.47 13.50 -6.49
C TYR A 136 -10.34 14.76 -6.53
N ARG A 137 -10.08 15.64 -7.52
CA ARG A 137 -10.75 16.93 -7.70
C ARG A 137 -10.84 17.73 -6.38
N HIS A 138 -9.79 17.71 -5.57
CA HIS A 138 -9.75 18.49 -4.33
C HIS A 138 -9.72 20.00 -4.67
N PRO A 139 -10.56 20.86 -4.03
CA PRO A 139 -10.63 22.29 -4.36
C PRO A 139 -9.27 23.01 -4.36
N GLU A 140 -8.49 22.76 -3.30
CA GLU A 140 -7.10 23.26 -3.14
C GLU A 140 -6.13 22.87 -4.26
N LEU A 141 -6.38 21.76 -4.96
CA LEU A 141 -5.57 21.34 -6.11
C LEU A 141 -6.09 21.89 -7.44
N LEU A 142 -7.28 22.46 -7.44
CA LEU A 142 -7.92 23.07 -8.61
C LEU A 142 -7.81 24.60 -8.60
N GLY A 143 -7.28 25.20 -7.53
CA GLY A 143 -7.23 26.66 -7.35
C GLY A 143 -8.62 27.29 -7.24
N GLN A 144 -9.57 26.54 -6.69
CA GLN A 144 -10.94 27.00 -6.46
C GLN A 144 -11.08 27.32 -4.97
N ASP A 145 -10.66 28.54 -4.61
CA ASP A 145 -10.91 29.14 -3.29
C ASP A 145 -12.29 29.83 -3.27
#